data_AF-A0A3M2AAR2-F1
#
_entry.id   AF-A0A3M2AAR2-F1
#
_cell.length_a   1.000
_cell.length_b   1.000
_cell.length_c   1.000
_cell.angle_alpha   90.00
_cell.angle_beta   90.00
_cell.angle_gamma   90.00
#
_symmetry.space_group_name_H-M   'P 1'
#
loop_
_entity.id
_entity.type
_entity.pdbx_description
1 polymer ?
#
loop_
_entity_poly.entity_id
_entity_poly.type
_entity_poly.pdbx_seq_one_letter_code
_entity_poly.pdbx_strand_id
1 'polypeptide(L)'
;MEFVHEGTLLGFGPFVGYYFRPVAPGRFDRMTFVCRNEGRFYSSGAPDGALLYEGEAVLAELPGGEIPPGPGRIRPVFFPRAPAGWLATRPGKAFRHFHSCHDGRGPVRVGYWLLHRAVRAFTYDMGGRVGPGSPLYHRVEPGVDLAFPAIVEFDAGPGR
;
A
#
# COMPACT_ATOMS: atom_id res chain seq x y z
N MET A 1 -8.97 -8.60 -3.94
CA MET A 1 -9.12 -9.74 -3.00
C MET A 1 -10.25 -9.40 -2.04
N GLU A 2 -11.06 -10.36 -1.63
CA GLU A 2 -12.16 -10.15 -0.68
C GLU A 2 -12.09 -11.18 0.46
N PHE A 3 -12.44 -10.75 1.67
CA PHE A 3 -12.45 -11.61 2.86
C PHE A 3 -13.40 -11.06 3.92
N VAL A 4 -13.88 -11.93 4.82
CA VAL A 4 -14.73 -11.50 5.95
C VAL A 4 -13.84 -11.17 7.16
N HIS A 5 -14.04 -9.99 7.74
CA HIS A 5 -13.40 -9.54 8.97
C HIS A 5 -14.47 -9.04 9.94
N GLU A 6 -14.57 -9.67 11.11
CA GLU A 6 -15.58 -9.33 12.13
C GLU A 6 -17.01 -9.23 11.58
N GLY A 7 -17.38 -10.16 10.70
CA GLY A 7 -18.71 -10.20 10.07
C GLY A 7 -18.92 -9.23 8.90
N THR A 8 -17.93 -8.39 8.58
CA THR A 8 -17.98 -7.47 7.43
C THR A 8 -17.18 -8.02 6.25
N LEU A 9 -17.77 -8.01 5.05
CA LEU A 9 -17.04 -8.32 3.82
C LEU A 9 -16.17 -7.13 3.44
N LEU A 10 -14.85 -7.35 3.38
CA LEU A 10 -13.86 -6.34 3.02
C LEU A 10 -13.20 -6.67 1.70
N GLY A 11 -13.03 -5.65 0.86
CA GLY A 11 -12.19 -5.67 -0.34
C GLY A 11 -10.82 -5.05 -0.09
N PHE A 12 -9.79 -5.62 -0.71
CA PHE A 12 -8.44 -5.08 -0.76
C PHE A 12 -7.95 -5.07 -2.22
N GLY A 13 -7.69 -3.88 -2.73
CA GLY A 13 -7.42 -3.63 -4.14
C GLY A 13 -8.68 -3.49 -5.01
N PRO A 14 -8.55 -3.60 -6.35
CA PRO A 14 -7.37 -4.06 -7.09
C PRO A 14 -6.25 -3.01 -7.17
N PHE A 15 -5.03 -3.49 -7.35
CA PHE A 15 -3.81 -2.69 -7.48
C PHE A 15 -3.12 -3.06 -8.79
N VAL A 16 -2.53 -2.08 -9.47
CA VAL A 16 -1.76 -2.36 -10.69
C VAL A 16 -0.50 -3.13 -10.29
N GLY A 17 -0.23 -4.30 -10.86
CA GLY A 17 0.99 -5.05 -10.61
C GLY A 17 1.22 -5.65 -9.22
N TYR A 18 0.38 -5.37 -8.21
CA TYR A 18 0.48 -6.05 -6.91
C TYR A 18 -0.36 -7.30 -6.85
N TYR A 19 0.26 -8.39 -6.44
CA TYR A 19 -0.38 -9.69 -6.24
C TYR A 19 -0.13 -10.19 -4.83
N PHE A 20 -1.21 -10.34 -4.06
CA PHE A 20 -1.18 -10.75 -2.67
C PHE A 20 -1.56 -12.22 -2.53
N ARG A 21 -0.90 -12.91 -1.60
CA ARG A 21 -1.30 -14.26 -1.16
C ARG A 21 -1.22 -14.36 0.36
N PRO A 22 -2.22 -14.97 1.04
CA PRO A 22 -2.13 -15.22 2.47
C PRO A 22 -0.98 -16.18 2.77
N VAL A 23 -0.34 -16.00 3.93
CA VAL A 23 0.75 -16.89 4.37
C VAL A 23 0.22 -18.28 4.71
N ALA A 24 -0.98 -18.35 5.28
CA ALA A 24 -1.69 -19.59 5.56
C ALA A 24 -3.08 -19.56 4.88
N PRO A 25 -3.55 -20.67 4.26
CA PRO A 25 -4.85 -20.69 3.59
C PRO A 25 -6.00 -20.22 4.50
N GLY A 26 -6.83 -19.31 3.99
CA GLY A 26 -7.97 -18.75 4.72
C GLY A 26 -7.60 -17.77 5.85
N ARG A 27 -6.31 -17.50 6.08
CA ARG A 27 -5.82 -16.61 7.13
C ARG A 27 -5.28 -15.32 6.53
N PHE A 28 -6.07 -14.26 6.63
CA PHE A 28 -5.78 -12.96 6.06
C PHE A 28 -5.07 -12.01 7.05
N ASP A 29 -4.71 -12.46 8.24
CA ASP A 29 -3.96 -11.64 9.19
C ASP A 29 -2.54 -11.30 8.70
N ARG A 30 -1.97 -12.16 7.85
CA ARG A 30 -0.66 -11.96 7.21
C ARG A 30 -0.66 -12.44 5.77
N MET A 31 -0.06 -11.65 4.89
CA MET A 31 0.13 -11.98 3.48
C MET A 31 1.56 -11.69 3.03
N THR A 32 1.95 -12.33 1.93
CA THR A 32 3.10 -11.90 1.13
C THR A 32 2.61 -11.31 -0.19
N PHE A 33 3.41 -10.47 -0.82
CA PHE A 33 3.09 -9.93 -2.14
C PHE A 33 4.31 -9.82 -3.04
N VAL A 34 4.02 -9.71 -4.33
CA VAL A 34 4.95 -9.25 -5.36
C VAL A 34 4.37 -8.02 -6.04
N CYS A 35 5.23 -7.10 -6.47
CA CYS A 35 4.87 -5.93 -7.28
C CYS A 35 5.62 -5.97 -8.61
N ARG A 36 4.90 -6.06 -9.72
CA ARG A 36 5.43 -5.95 -11.09
C ARG A 36 5.17 -4.56 -11.67
N ASN A 37 6.08 -4.07 -12.50
CA ASN A 37 5.98 -2.77 -13.16
C ASN A 37 5.03 -2.79 -14.36
N GLU A 38 3.80 -3.23 -14.16
CA GLU A 38 2.82 -3.40 -15.25
C GLU A 38 2.43 -2.07 -15.87
N GLY A 39 2.50 -2.02 -17.20
CA GLY A 39 2.28 -0.78 -17.96
C GLY A 39 3.24 0.34 -17.55
N ARG A 40 4.38 -0.01 -16.95
CA ARG A 40 5.35 0.92 -16.35
C ARG A 40 4.73 1.85 -15.29
N PHE A 41 3.72 1.36 -14.57
CA PHE A 41 2.97 2.19 -13.64
C PHE A 41 3.82 2.82 -12.52
N TYR A 42 4.85 2.13 -12.02
CA TYR A 42 5.64 2.58 -10.87
C TYR A 42 6.96 3.23 -11.27
N SER A 43 7.56 2.78 -12.37
CA SER A 43 8.86 3.25 -12.82
C SER A 43 8.87 3.40 -14.33
N SER A 44 9.18 4.62 -14.80
CA SER A 44 9.39 4.87 -16.23
C SER A 44 10.67 4.21 -16.76
N GLY A 45 11.69 4.09 -15.89
CA GLY A 45 13.01 3.58 -16.24
C GLY A 45 13.17 2.06 -16.13
N ALA A 46 12.31 1.38 -15.37
CA ALA A 46 12.32 -0.08 -15.31
C ALA A 46 11.53 -0.69 -16.49
N PRO A 47 11.91 -1.88 -17.00
CA PRO A 47 11.13 -2.58 -18.01
C PRO A 47 9.69 -2.83 -17.57
N ASP A 48 8.79 -2.93 -18.55
CA ASP A 48 7.40 -3.35 -18.31
C ASP A 48 7.37 -4.78 -17.76
N GLY A 49 6.50 -5.03 -16.78
CA GLY A 49 6.34 -6.33 -16.12
C GLY A 49 7.52 -6.77 -15.23
N ALA A 50 8.56 -5.94 -15.09
CA ALA A 50 9.70 -6.21 -14.22
C ALA A 50 9.24 -6.37 -12.77
N LEU A 51 9.75 -7.39 -12.07
CA LEU A 51 9.56 -7.51 -10.62
C LEU A 51 10.33 -6.36 -9.94
N LEU A 52 9.61 -5.53 -9.19
CA LEU A 52 10.16 -4.38 -8.47
C LEU A 52 10.30 -4.69 -6.98
N TYR A 53 9.23 -5.19 -6.38
CA TYR A 53 9.20 -5.52 -4.95
C TYR A 53 8.71 -6.93 -4.70
N GLU A 54 9.22 -7.51 -3.62
CA GLU A 54 8.56 -8.52 -2.81
C GLU A 54 8.22 -7.87 -1.46
N GLY A 55 7.26 -8.42 -0.73
CA GLY A 55 6.93 -7.83 0.56
C GLY A 55 5.96 -8.62 1.41
N GLU A 56 5.70 -8.04 2.58
CA GLU A 56 4.82 -8.58 3.60
C GLU A 56 3.69 -7.59 3.88
N ALA A 57 2.49 -8.11 4.14
CA ALA A 57 1.33 -7.33 4.54
C ALA A 57 0.82 -7.88 5.88
N VAL A 58 0.65 -7.01 6.87
CA VAL A 58 0.12 -7.37 8.19
C VAL A 58 -1.17 -6.60 8.43
N LEU A 59 -2.26 -7.32 8.69
CA LEU A 59 -3.57 -6.73 8.93
C LEU A 59 -3.53 -5.91 10.23
N ALA A 60 -4.11 -4.72 10.19
CA ALA A 60 -4.28 -3.86 11.35
C ALA A 60 -5.56 -3.02 11.21
N GLU A 61 -6.10 -2.60 12.35
CA GLU A 61 -7.16 -1.60 12.41
C GLU A 61 -6.61 -0.30 12.99
N LEU A 62 -6.82 0.82 12.30
CA LEU A 62 -6.41 2.13 12.79
C LEU A 62 -7.41 2.67 13.84
N PRO A 63 -6.94 3.09 15.03
CA PRO A 63 -7.83 3.57 16.08
C PRO A 63 -8.36 4.98 15.78
N GLY A 64 -9.67 5.17 15.88
CA GLY A 64 -10.31 6.50 15.86
C GLY A 64 -10.00 7.38 14.63
N GLY A 65 -10.47 8.63 14.66
CA GLY A 65 -10.13 9.67 13.67
C GLY A 65 -10.89 9.59 12.35
N GLU A 66 -11.31 10.74 11.82
CA GLU A 66 -12.04 10.77 10.55
C GLU A 66 -11.14 10.34 9.38
N ILE A 67 -11.70 9.51 8.49
CA ILE A 67 -11.06 9.24 7.19
C ILE A 67 -11.20 10.53 6.36
N PRO A 68 -10.09 11.12 5.89
CA PRO A 68 -10.16 12.40 5.19
C PRO A 68 -11.10 12.33 3.98
N PRO A 69 -11.95 13.36 3.78
CA PRO A 69 -12.63 13.52 2.52
C PRO A 69 -11.60 13.85 1.44
N GLY A 70 -11.88 13.46 0.21
CA GLY A 70 -10.99 13.77 -0.91
C GLY A 70 -11.53 13.23 -2.23
N PRO A 71 -11.17 13.88 -3.34
CA PRO A 71 -11.50 13.38 -4.66
C PRO A 71 -10.72 12.10 -4.97
N GLY A 72 -11.28 11.26 -5.83
CA GLY A 72 -10.64 10.05 -6.31
C GLY A 72 -10.76 8.84 -5.37
N ARG A 73 -10.26 7.71 -5.88
CA ARG A 73 -10.33 6.40 -5.23
C ARG A 73 -9.42 6.30 -4.01
N ILE A 74 -8.17 6.76 -4.13
CA ILE A 74 -7.15 6.66 -3.07
C ILE A 74 -6.96 8.03 -2.42
N ARG A 75 -7.04 8.09 -1.09
CA ARG A 75 -6.88 9.31 -0.29
C ARG A 75 -5.69 9.17 0.65
N PRO A 76 -4.53 9.75 0.31
CA PRO A 76 -3.31 9.60 1.09
C PRO A 76 -3.23 10.57 2.27
N VAL A 77 -2.70 10.08 3.39
CA VAL A 77 -2.25 10.86 4.55
C VAL A 77 -0.79 10.50 4.83
N PHE A 78 0.12 11.46 4.60
CA PHE A 78 1.53 11.27 4.91
C PHE A 78 1.77 11.33 6.42
N PHE A 79 2.74 10.57 6.93
CA PHE A 79 3.00 10.40 8.37
C PHE A 79 3.06 11.70 9.18
N PRO A 80 3.66 12.82 8.71
CA PRO A 80 3.67 14.06 9.47
C PRO A 80 2.27 14.62 9.79
N ARG A 81 1.23 14.18 9.06
CA ARG A 81 -0.17 14.55 9.26
C ARG A 81 -1.02 13.40 9.80
N ALA A 82 -0.46 12.20 9.92
CA ALA A 82 -1.19 11.04 10.42
C ALA A 82 -1.26 11.09 11.96
N PRO A 83 -2.42 10.79 12.58
CA PRO A 83 -2.53 10.60 14.01
C PRO A 83 -1.49 9.61 14.55
N ALA A 84 -0.84 9.96 15.66
CA ALA A 84 0.16 9.10 16.28
C ALA A 84 -0.37 7.70 16.64
N GLY A 85 -1.65 7.62 17.04
CA GLY A 85 -2.34 6.36 17.31
C GLY A 85 -2.43 5.44 16.08
N TRP A 86 -2.54 5.99 14.87
CA TRP A 86 -2.49 5.19 13.65
C TRP A 86 -1.09 4.64 13.43
N LEU A 87 -0.06 5.47 13.58
CA LEU A 87 1.34 5.05 13.37
C LEU A 87 1.83 4.05 14.43
N ALA A 88 1.18 3.99 15.59
CA ALA A 88 1.48 3.05 16.65
C ALA A 88 1.04 1.61 16.34
N THR A 89 0.15 1.40 15.36
CA THR A 89 -0.31 0.05 14.97
C THR A 89 0.66 -0.67 14.02
N ARG A 90 1.76 -0.01 13.62
CA ARG A 90 2.79 -0.59 12.76
C ARG A 90 3.49 -1.76 13.45
N PRO A 91 3.72 -2.89 12.75
CA PRO A 91 4.53 -3.98 13.28
C PRO A 91 6.01 -3.60 13.49
N GLY A 92 6.50 -2.56 12.80
CA GLY A 92 7.86 -2.07 12.94
C GLY A 92 8.15 -0.85 12.06
N LYS A 93 9.32 -0.23 12.24
CA LYS A 93 9.69 1.02 11.54
C LYS A 93 9.79 0.89 10.02
N ALA A 94 10.04 -0.32 9.52
CA ALA A 94 10.15 -0.60 8.09
C ALA A 94 8.79 -0.70 7.37
N PHE A 95 7.69 -0.85 8.12
CA PHE A 95 6.34 -0.79 7.58
C PHE A 95 5.95 0.68 7.40
N ARG A 96 6.17 1.22 6.20
CA ARG A 96 6.01 2.66 5.90
C ARG A 96 4.71 3.00 5.18
N HIS A 97 4.00 1.98 4.68
CA HIS A 97 2.80 2.14 3.89
C HIS A 97 1.66 1.38 4.56
N PHE A 98 0.61 2.08 4.97
CA PHE A 98 -0.67 1.46 5.28
C PHE A 98 -1.58 1.63 4.09
N HIS A 99 -2.27 0.56 3.71
CA HIS A 99 -3.30 0.62 2.67
C HIS A 99 -4.61 0.06 3.23
N SER A 100 -5.66 0.87 3.22
CA SER A 100 -6.94 0.47 3.78
C SER A 100 -7.67 -0.54 2.89
N CYS A 101 -8.51 -1.36 3.53
CA CYS A 101 -9.59 -2.06 2.84
C CYS A 101 -10.74 -1.09 2.54
N HIS A 102 -11.75 -1.62 1.83
CA HIS A 102 -13.05 -1.00 1.59
C HIS A 102 -14.18 -2.01 1.84
N ASP A 103 -15.40 -1.53 2.07
CA ASP A 103 -16.60 -2.34 2.32
C ASP A 103 -17.67 -2.19 1.21
N GLY A 104 -17.27 -1.63 0.07
CA GLY A 104 -18.17 -1.28 -1.05
C GLY A 104 -18.97 0.01 -0.84
N ARG A 105 -18.96 0.63 0.35
CA ARG A 105 -19.47 1.99 0.61
C ARG A 105 -18.34 3.01 0.66
N GLY A 106 -17.13 2.57 0.98
CA GLY A 106 -15.93 3.38 0.93
C GLY A 106 -14.77 2.77 1.70
N PRO A 107 -13.73 3.56 2.00
CA PRO A 107 -12.62 3.09 2.79
C PRO A 107 -13.05 2.81 4.23
N VAL A 108 -12.46 1.76 4.81
CA VAL A 108 -12.58 1.45 6.24
C VAL A 108 -11.22 1.65 6.94
N ARG A 109 -11.18 1.58 8.27
CA ARG A 109 -9.91 1.70 9.02
C ARG A 109 -9.14 0.38 9.15
N VAL A 110 -9.76 -0.72 8.76
CA VAL A 110 -9.10 -2.02 8.63
C VAL A 110 -8.30 -2.02 7.33
N GLY A 111 -7.07 -2.50 7.38
CA GLY A 111 -6.18 -2.53 6.22
C GLY A 111 -4.86 -3.20 6.54
N TYR A 112 -3.87 -3.03 5.67
CA TYR A 112 -2.58 -3.69 5.81
C TYR A 112 -1.44 -2.69 5.90
N TRP A 113 -0.57 -2.92 6.89
CA TRP A 113 0.78 -2.37 6.87
C TRP A 113 1.65 -3.20 5.93
N LEU A 114 2.31 -2.52 4.99
CA LEU A 114 3.12 -3.10 3.93
C LEU A 114 4.61 -2.84 4.15
N LEU A 115 5.39 -3.91 4.11
CA LEU A 115 6.85 -3.89 4.07
C LEU A 115 7.30 -4.13 2.62
N HIS A 116 7.94 -3.14 2.01
CA HIS A 116 8.46 -3.22 0.65
C HIS A 116 9.94 -3.61 0.66
N ARG A 117 10.28 -4.71 -0.02
CA ARG A 117 11.66 -5.14 -0.27
C ARG A 117 11.92 -5.13 -1.76
N ALA A 118 12.70 -4.17 -2.22
CA ALA A 118 13.06 -4.06 -3.61
C ALA A 118 13.97 -5.21 -4.02
N VAL A 119 13.67 -5.84 -5.16
CA VAL A 119 14.51 -6.90 -5.74
C VAL A 119 15.53 -6.35 -6.74
N ARG A 120 15.43 -5.06 -7.09
CA ARG A 120 16.32 -4.38 -8.04
C ARG A 120 16.39 -2.88 -7.76
N ALA A 121 17.40 -2.25 -8.33
CA ALA A 121 17.49 -0.79 -8.39
C ALA A 121 16.53 -0.23 -9.46
N PHE A 122 15.86 0.88 -9.17
CA PHE A 122 15.05 1.64 -10.10
C PHE A 122 14.69 3.03 -9.51
N THR A 123 14.03 3.87 -10.30
CA THR A 123 13.44 5.12 -9.80
C THR A 123 11.94 4.94 -9.65
N TYR A 124 11.41 5.11 -8.44
CA TYR A 124 9.98 5.17 -8.20
C TYR A 124 9.52 6.58 -8.57
N ASP A 125 8.96 6.74 -9.77
CA ASP A 125 8.50 8.01 -10.34
C ASP A 125 7.04 7.94 -10.80
N MET A 126 6.31 6.91 -10.34
CA MET A 126 4.96 6.60 -10.77
C MET A 126 4.86 6.54 -12.29
N GLY A 127 5.83 5.93 -12.99
CA GLY A 127 5.81 5.86 -14.45
C GLY A 127 6.04 7.22 -15.11
N GLY A 128 6.86 8.07 -14.47
CA GLY A 128 7.19 9.43 -14.92
C GLY A 128 6.12 10.48 -14.61
N ARG A 129 5.05 10.12 -13.89
CA ARG A 129 3.99 11.08 -13.49
C ARG A 129 4.42 12.01 -12.37
N VAL A 130 5.47 11.66 -11.62
CA VAL A 130 6.02 12.50 -10.56
C VAL A 130 7.52 12.68 -10.71
N GLY A 131 8.04 13.84 -10.27
CA GLY A 131 9.47 14.16 -10.27
C GLY A 131 10.01 14.45 -8.86
N PRO A 132 11.28 14.91 -8.74
CA PRO A 132 11.99 15.06 -7.46
C PRO A 132 11.30 15.90 -6.37
N GLY A 133 10.36 16.78 -6.71
CA GLY A 133 9.58 17.54 -5.73
C GLY A 133 8.41 16.78 -5.10
N SER A 134 8.11 15.57 -5.58
CA SER A 134 7.01 14.76 -5.07
C SER A 134 7.44 13.90 -3.88
N PRO A 135 6.62 13.76 -2.82
CA PRO A 135 6.90 12.82 -1.73
C PRO A 135 6.89 11.35 -2.17
N LEU A 136 6.39 11.06 -3.38
CA LEU A 136 6.41 9.72 -3.96
C LEU A 136 7.72 9.43 -4.72
N TYR A 137 8.46 10.45 -5.14
CA TYR A 137 9.65 10.27 -5.95
C TYR A 137 10.86 9.87 -5.10
N HIS A 138 11.51 8.77 -5.44
CA HIS A 138 12.80 8.39 -4.85
C HIS A 138 13.54 7.36 -5.71
N ARG A 139 14.86 7.23 -5.47
CA ARG A 139 15.65 6.12 -5.98
C ARG A 139 15.52 4.95 -5.03
N VAL A 140 15.37 3.77 -5.61
CA VAL A 140 15.20 2.51 -4.90
C VAL A 140 16.44 1.66 -5.16
N GLU A 141 16.99 1.07 -4.10
CA GLU A 141 18.09 0.12 -4.14
C GLU A 141 17.61 -1.25 -3.66
N PRO A 142 18.22 -2.38 -4.11
CA PRO A 142 17.86 -3.70 -3.63
C PRO A 142 17.92 -3.80 -2.10
N GLY A 143 16.88 -4.37 -1.50
CA GLY A 143 16.75 -4.47 -0.04
C GLY A 143 15.47 -3.82 0.49
N VAL A 144 15.39 -3.64 1.81
CA VAL A 144 14.23 -2.99 2.43
C VAL A 144 14.20 -1.53 2.00
N ASP A 145 13.09 -1.11 1.41
CA ASP A 145 12.92 0.25 0.92
C ASP A 145 12.48 1.18 2.05
N LEU A 146 13.48 1.74 2.74
CA LEU A 146 13.27 2.70 3.81
C LEU A 146 12.94 4.11 3.28
N ALA A 147 13.11 4.34 1.98
CA ALA A 147 12.75 5.58 1.30
C ALA A 147 11.30 5.57 0.79
N PHE A 148 10.64 4.40 0.76
CA PHE A 148 9.24 4.27 0.40
C PHE A 148 8.40 5.32 1.17
N PRO A 149 7.44 5.99 0.50
CA PRO A 149 6.66 7.05 1.11
C PRO A 149 6.03 6.60 2.43
N ALA A 150 6.26 7.42 3.45
CA ALA A 150 5.66 7.22 4.78
C ALA A 150 4.20 7.69 4.71
N ILE A 151 3.30 6.77 4.40
CA ILE A 151 1.94 7.07 3.91
C ILE A 151 0.89 6.10 4.46
N VAL A 152 -0.29 6.64 4.72
CA VAL A 152 -1.53 5.91 5.05
C VAL A 152 -2.52 6.22 3.93
N GLU A 153 -2.91 5.21 3.17
CA GLU A 153 -3.80 5.36 2.02
C GLU A 153 -5.17 4.77 2.31
N PHE A 154 -6.21 5.59 2.17
CA PHE A 154 -7.60 5.14 2.26
C PHE A 154 -8.16 4.88 0.86
N ASP A 155 -8.53 3.63 0.59
CA ASP A 155 -9.05 3.16 -0.69
C ASP A 155 -10.57 3.06 -0.65
N ALA A 156 -11.27 3.79 -1.52
CA ALA A 156 -12.71 3.69 -1.67
C ALA A 156 -13.17 2.45 -2.46
N GLY A 157 -12.23 1.64 -2.94
CA GLY A 157 -12.48 0.51 -3.82
C GLY A 157 -12.54 0.92 -5.30
N PRO A 158 -12.53 -0.04 -6.23
CA PRO A 158 -12.76 0.25 -7.63
C PRO A 158 -14.13 0.92 -7.75
N GLY A 159 -14.18 2.13 -8.31
CA GLY A 159 -15.44 2.83 -8.55
C GLY A 159 -16.41 1.93 -9.31
N ARG A 160 -17.71 2.07 -9.02
CA ARG A 160 -18.74 1.55 -9.90
C ARG A 160 -18.80 2.34 -11.19
#